data_AF-A0A1X1TCM0-F1
#
_entry.id   AF-A0A1X1TCM0-F1
#
_cell.length_a   1.000
_cell.length_b   1.000
_cell.length_c   1.000
_cell.angle_alpha   90.00
_cell.angle_beta   90.00
_cell.angle_gamma   90.00
#
_symmetry.space_group_name_H-M   'P 1'
#
loop_
_entity.id
_entity.type
_entity.pdbx_description
1 polymer ?
#
loop_
_entity_poly.entity_id
_entity_poly.type
_entity_poly.pdbx_seq_one_letter_code
_entity_poly.pdbx_strand_id
1 'polypeptide(L)'
;MVTVDDQRDAPASFIVKTQLLCLWTVPTMGLFLLIAFLAFPGFFPPMSPTMSAQQVADFYREHASEIRFSMVTFNIFGIMLLPFYSVIVVQMQRMATPSKVLGYCYLTAATSGATVFAMADIMWLLAAFRPNRNPELVQLLNDMAWMIFVAPVGMIFVQNLCLAFAVFLDSSERPILPRWVAPFNLVIAAAVAPAAGASVVTRGPLAWNGAVSFWLRLVALSVYVTVMFFVLRKAVQQQASDAEESRAEYAP
;
A
#
# COMPACT_ATOMS: atom_id res chain seq x y z
N MET A 1 -14.37 -26.42 -3.18
CA MET A 1 -14.73 -25.34 -4.13
C MET A 1 -16.05 -24.78 -3.65
N VAL A 2 -16.00 -23.76 -2.79
CA VAL A 2 -17.21 -23.08 -2.29
C VAL A 2 -17.78 -22.31 -3.49
N THR A 3 -18.96 -22.69 -3.95
CA THR A 3 -19.63 -22.02 -5.07
C THR A 3 -20.04 -20.62 -4.63
N VAL A 4 -20.08 -19.66 -5.57
CA VAL A 4 -20.49 -18.27 -5.34
C VAL A 4 -21.88 -18.15 -4.68
N ASP A 5 -22.71 -19.19 -4.79
CA ASP A 5 -24.03 -19.27 -4.16
C ASP A 5 -23.95 -19.44 -2.63
N ASP A 6 -22.93 -20.12 -2.11
CA ASP A 6 -22.78 -20.41 -0.66
C ASP A 6 -22.37 -19.15 0.15
N GLN A 7 -21.90 -18.09 -0.54
CA GLN A 7 -21.65 -16.78 0.07
C GLN A 7 -22.94 -15.98 0.31
N ARG A 8 -24.06 -16.33 -0.34
CA ARG A 8 -25.36 -15.67 -0.11
C ARG A 8 -25.99 -16.07 1.23
N ASP A 9 -25.66 -17.25 1.74
CA ASP A 9 -26.22 -17.80 2.98
C ASP A 9 -25.33 -17.57 4.21
N ALA A 10 -24.16 -16.95 4.03
CA ALA A 10 -23.30 -16.61 5.16
C ALA A 10 -23.99 -15.55 6.04
N PRO A 11 -24.12 -15.77 7.36
CA PRO A 11 -24.79 -14.80 8.22
C PRO A 11 -24.04 -13.46 8.17
N ALA A 12 -24.78 -12.35 8.09
CA ALA A 12 -24.20 -11.00 8.01
C ALA A 12 -23.12 -10.74 9.10
N SER A 13 -23.28 -11.35 10.28
CA SER A 13 -22.31 -11.30 11.37
C SER A 13 -20.96 -11.95 11.03
N PHE A 14 -20.93 -13.00 10.20
CA PHE A 14 -19.71 -13.64 9.72
C PHE A 14 -18.97 -12.77 8.69
N ILE A 15 -19.70 -12.12 7.78
CA ILE A 15 -19.12 -11.21 6.77
C ILE A 15 -18.48 -9.99 7.46
N VAL A 16 -19.17 -9.41 8.44
CA VAL A 16 -18.63 -8.29 9.24
C VAL A 16 -17.39 -8.72 10.03
N LYS A 17 -17.43 -9.87 10.72
CA LYS A 17 -16.28 -10.39 11.48
C LYS A 17 -15.04 -10.60 10.59
N THR A 18 -15.23 -11.17 9.39
CA THR A 18 -14.14 -11.38 8.43
C THR A 18 -13.51 -10.06 8.00
N GLN A 19 -14.33 -9.05 7.68
CA GLN A 19 -13.81 -7.72 7.32
C GLN A 19 -13.06 -7.05 8.47
N LEU A 20 -13.56 -7.16 9.71
CA LEU A 20 -12.86 -6.64 10.88
C LEU A 20 -11.53 -7.35 11.11
N LEU A 21 -11.48 -8.68 10.96
CA LEU A 21 -10.24 -9.45 11.05
C LEU A 21 -9.21 -8.97 10.02
N CYS A 22 -9.63 -8.81 8.75
CA CYS A 22 -8.79 -8.26 7.69
C CYS A 22 -8.34 -6.82 7.98
N LEU A 23 -9.18 -6.01 8.63
CA LEU A 23 -8.81 -4.64 8.96
C LEU A 23 -7.76 -4.59 10.08
N TRP A 24 -7.87 -5.47 11.08
CA TRP A 24 -6.92 -5.56 12.20
C TRP A 24 -5.56 -6.18 11.83
N THR A 25 -5.37 -6.68 10.62
CA THR A 25 -4.03 -7.00 10.12
C THR A 25 -3.20 -5.73 9.91
N VAL A 26 -3.84 -4.57 9.63
CA VAL A 26 -3.15 -3.32 9.30
C VAL A 26 -2.27 -2.80 10.43
N PRO A 27 -2.73 -2.66 11.70
CA PRO A 27 -1.86 -2.15 12.77
C PRO A 27 -0.70 -3.10 13.07
N THR A 28 -0.97 -4.41 13.08
CA THR A 28 0.05 -5.44 13.31
C THR A 28 1.13 -5.38 12.24
N MET A 29 0.73 -5.39 10.97
CA MET A 29 1.64 -5.30 9.85
C MET A 29 2.34 -3.94 9.80
N GLY A 30 1.62 -2.84 10.05
CA GLY A 30 2.19 -1.50 10.10
C GLY A 30 3.30 -1.37 11.14
N LEU A 31 3.17 -2.03 12.28
CA LEU A 31 4.24 -2.13 13.28
C LEU A 31 5.47 -2.83 12.73
N PHE A 32 5.33 -4.00 12.11
CA PHE A 32 6.47 -4.73 11.53
C PHE A 32 7.12 -3.99 10.35
N LEU A 33 6.33 -3.35 9.49
CA LEU A 33 6.84 -2.52 8.40
C LEU A 33 7.57 -1.29 8.95
N LEU A 34 7.10 -0.68 10.03
CA LEU A 34 7.79 0.42 10.68
C LEU A 34 9.11 -0.03 11.31
N ILE A 35 9.13 -1.19 11.97
CA ILE A 35 10.37 -1.78 12.52
C ILE A 35 11.37 -2.04 11.39
N ALA A 36 10.94 -2.65 10.27
CA ALA A 36 11.80 -2.88 9.11
C ALA A 36 12.29 -1.56 8.49
N PHE A 37 11.43 -0.55 8.42
CA PHE A 37 11.79 0.77 7.92
C PHE A 37 12.86 1.46 8.77
N LEU A 38 12.73 1.39 10.10
CA LEU A 38 13.70 1.95 11.04
C LEU A 38 15.00 1.13 11.11
N ALA A 39 14.92 -0.18 10.86
CA ALA A 39 16.07 -1.06 10.86
C ALA A 39 16.92 -0.96 9.59
N PHE A 40 16.38 -0.45 8.47
CA PHE A 40 17.15 -0.29 7.23
C PHE A 40 17.92 1.05 7.25
N PRO A 41 19.25 1.03 7.41
CA PRO A 41 20.04 2.27 7.50
C PRO A 41 19.97 3.10 6.21
N GLY A 42 19.63 2.45 5.09
CA GLY A 42 19.57 3.08 3.78
C GLY A 42 18.41 4.05 3.61
N PHE A 43 17.49 4.15 4.58
CA PHE A 43 16.41 5.15 4.60
C PHE A 43 16.71 6.39 5.45
N PHE A 44 17.82 6.41 6.20
CA PHE A 44 18.12 7.49 7.15
C PHE A 44 19.58 7.97 7.07
N PRO A 45 19.92 8.86 6.11
CA PRO A 45 19.08 9.35 5.02
C PRO A 45 18.96 8.35 3.85
N PRO A 46 17.96 8.50 2.97
CA PRO A 46 17.84 7.70 1.75
C PRO A 46 19.14 7.72 0.92
N MET A 47 19.65 6.54 0.53
CA MET A 47 20.90 6.41 -0.23
C MET A 47 20.88 7.25 -1.51
N SER A 48 21.93 8.04 -1.73
CA SER A 48 21.98 9.01 -2.83
C SER A 48 22.26 8.34 -4.18
N PRO A 49 21.58 8.77 -5.28
CA PRO A 49 21.93 8.37 -6.65
C PRO A 49 23.35 8.74 -7.08
N THR A 50 24.03 9.60 -6.32
CA THR A 50 25.38 10.06 -6.64
C THR A 50 26.47 9.31 -5.88
N MET A 51 26.13 8.29 -5.09
CA MET A 51 27.13 7.46 -4.40
C MET A 51 27.97 6.70 -5.43
N SER A 52 29.27 6.64 -5.22
CA SER A 52 30.15 5.81 -6.06
C SER A 52 29.85 4.32 -5.84
N ALA A 53 30.21 3.48 -6.81
CA ALA A 53 29.99 2.04 -6.70
C ALA A 53 30.67 1.46 -5.46
N GLN A 54 31.86 1.98 -5.13
CA GLN A 54 32.60 1.59 -3.93
C GLN A 54 31.86 1.98 -2.66
N GLN A 55 31.35 3.21 -2.55
CA GLN A 55 30.58 3.66 -1.38
C GLN A 55 29.33 2.81 -1.16
N VAL A 56 28.62 2.45 -2.23
CA VAL A 56 27.46 1.55 -2.14
C VAL A 56 27.92 0.17 -1.65
N ALA A 57 28.97 -0.41 -2.24
CA ALA A 57 29.46 -1.73 -1.83
C ALA A 57 29.95 -1.76 -0.37
N ASP A 58 30.62 -0.70 0.09
CA ASP A 58 31.06 -0.52 1.48
C ASP A 58 29.85 -0.54 2.42
N PHE A 59 28.82 0.24 2.10
CA PHE A 59 27.56 0.29 2.86
C PHE A 59 26.89 -1.09 3.00
N TYR A 60 26.78 -1.87 1.92
CA TYR A 60 26.20 -3.21 1.98
C TYR A 60 27.05 -4.20 2.78
N ARG A 61 28.38 -4.02 2.85
CA ARG A 61 29.24 -4.86 3.70
C ARG A 61 29.09 -4.50 5.17
N GLU A 62 29.02 -3.22 5.49
CA GLU A 62 28.90 -2.72 6.87
C GLU A 62 27.53 -3.03 7.48
N HIS A 63 26.46 -3.01 6.68
CA HIS A 63 25.08 -3.14 7.16
C HIS A 63 24.36 -4.40 6.68
N ALA A 64 25.09 -5.44 6.27
CA ALA A 64 24.49 -6.62 5.62
C ALA A 64 23.36 -7.26 6.45
N SER A 65 23.53 -7.33 7.77
CA SER A 65 22.57 -7.98 8.68
C SER A 65 21.28 -7.19 8.81
N GLU A 66 21.39 -5.87 8.96
CA GLU A 66 20.29 -4.92 9.08
C GLU A 66 19.47 -4.87 7.79
N ILE A 67 20.15 -4.85 6.63
CA ILE A 67 19.49 -4.88 5.33
C ILE A 67 18.73 -6.20 5.16
N ARG A 68 19.38 -7.35 5.44
CA ARG A 68 18.71 -8.66 5.34
C ARG A 68 17.50 -8.77 6.26
N PHE A 69 17.62 -8.34 7.51
CA PHE A 69 16.51 -8.35 8.46
C PHE A 69 15.34 -7.49 7.96
N SER A 70 15.64 -6.28 7.51
CA SER A 70 14.63 -5.32 7.03
C SER A 70 13.92 -5.86 5.80
N MET A 71 14.67 -6.33 4.79
CA MET A 71 14.10 -6.80 3.54
C MET A 71 13.30 -8.10 3.74
N VAL A 72 13.79 -9.06 4.52
CA VAL A 72 13.02 -10.28 4.85
C VAL A 72 11.71 -9.92 5.56
N THR A 73 11.75 -8.94 6.47
CA THR A 73 10.54 -8.47 7.17
C THR A 73 9.57 -7.77 6.19
N PHE A 74 10.07 -6.90 5.32
CA PHE A 74 9.26 -6.28 4.26
C PHE A 74 8.64 -7.32 3.32
N ASN A 75 9.37 -8.38 2.99
CA ASN A 75 8.88 -9.45 2.13
C ASN A 75 7.69 -10.21 2.75
N ILE A 76 7.81 -10.58 4.03
CA ILE A 76 6.78 -11.34 4.76
C ILE A 76 5.53 -10.47 4.99
N PHE A 77 5.73 -9.24 5.44
CA PHE A 77 4.62 -8.39 5.89
C PHE A 77 4.06 -7.48 4.78
N GLY A 78 4.84 -7.14 3.75
CA GLY A 78 4.43 -6.16 2.73
C GLY A 78 3.19 -6.57 1.95
N ILE A 79 3.05 -7.87 1.63
CA ILE A 79 1.88 -8.40 0.91
C ILE A 79 0.61 -8.44 1.77
N MET A 80 0.75 -8.36 3.11
CA MET A 80 -0.38 -8.45 4.05
C MET A 80 -1.27 -7.19 4.07
N LEU A 81 -0.98 -6.20 3.23
CA LEU A 81 -1.89 -5.09 2.91
C LEU A 81 -3.07 -5.51 2.01
N LEU A 82 -2.96 -6.62 1.29
CA LEU A 82 -4.02 -7.07 0.38
C LEU A 82 -5.39 -7.27 1.06
N PRO A 83 -5.50 -7.90 2.24
CA PRO A 83 -6.74 -7.96 3.01
C PRO A 83 -7.38 -6.59 3.25
N PHE A 84 -6.58 -5.57 3.56
CA PHE A 84 -7.08 -4.21 3.77
C PHE A 84 -7.65 -3.60 2.50
N TYR A 85 -6.95 -3.72 1.37
CA TYR A 85 -7.44 -3.27 0.08
C TYR A 85 -8.68 -4.03 -0.38
N SER A 86 -8.78 -5.32 -0.07
CA SER A 86 -9.97 -6.13 -0.33
C SER A 86 -11.19 -5.64 0.45
N VAL A 87 -11.03 -5.23 1.71
CA VAL A 87 -12.12 -4.61 2.50
C VAL A 87 -12.60 -3.32 1.83
N ILE A 88 -11.71 -2.49 1.28
CA ILE A 88 -12.10 -1.29 0.52
C ILE A 88 -12.98 -1.67 -0.68
N VAL A 89 -12.57 -2.69 -1.45
CA VAL A 89 -13.34 -3.16 -2.59
C VAL A 89 -14.71 -3.69 -2.16
N VAL A 90 -14.80 -4.44 -1.06
CA VAL A 90 -16.08 -4.88 -0.50
C VAL A 90 -16.98 -3.68 -0.19
N GLN A 91 -16.44 -2.62 0.43
CA GLN A 91 -17.20 -1.40 0.69
C GLN A 91 -17.61 -0.67 -0.60
N MET A 92 -16.76 -0.64 -1.63
CA MET A 92 -17.11 -0.11 -2.95
C MET A 92 -18.28 -0.87 -3.59
N GLN A 93 -18.34 -2.20 -3.44
CA GLN A 93 -19.43 -3.02 -3.98
C GLN A 93 -20.76 -2.87 -3.21
N ARG A 94 -20.76 -2.21 -2.04
CA ARG A 94 -21.97 -1.92 -1.26
C ARG A 94 -22.62 -0.57 -1.62
N MET A 95 -21.95 0.27 -2.39
CA MET A 95 -22.47 1.58 -2.81
C MET A 95 -23.70 1.44 -3.71
N ALA A 96 -24.55 2.47 -3.81
CA ALA A 96 -25.80 2.44 -4.60
C ALA A 96 -25.57 2.12 -6.09
N THR A 97 -24.45 2.57 -6.65
CA THR A 97 -24.04 2.27 -8.04
C THR A 97 -22.73 1.47 -8.02
N PRO A 98 -22.76 0.16 -7.74
CA PRO A 98 -21.55 -0.64 -7.58
C PRO A 98 -20.89 -0.86 -8.96
N SER A 99 -19.79 -0.16 -9.20
CA SER A 99 -18.97 -0.39 -10.39
C SER A 99 -17.98 -1.52 -10.14
N LYS A 100 -18.25 -2.69 -10.73
CA LYS A 100 -17.31 -3.83 -10.72
C LYS A 100 -15.98 -3.48 -11.40
N VAL A 101 -16.04 -2.66 -12.45
CA VAL A 101 -14.84 -2.20 -13.18
C VAL A 101 -13.93 -1.41 -12.25
N LEU A 102 -14.47 -0.42 -11.52
CA LEU A 102 -13.66 0.37 -10.58
C LEU A 102 -13.10 -0.49 -9.45
N GLY A 103 -13.88 -1.44 -8.92
CA GLY A 103 -13.40 -2.39 -7.90
C GLY A 103 -12.24 -3.26 -8.38
N TYR A 104 -12.35 -3.85 -9.58
CA TYR A 104 -11.27 -4.67 -10.15
C TYR A 104 -10.05 -3.86 -10.54
N CYS A 105 -10.22 -2.67 -11.13
CA CYS A 105 -9.12 -1.76 -11.41
C CYS A 105 -8.38 -1.36 -10.12
N TYR A 106 -9.12 -1.02 -9.06
CA TYR A 106 -8.55 -0.71 -7.75
C TYR A 106 -7.71 -1.87 -7.21
N LEU A 107 -8.27 -3.08 -7.15
CA LEU A 107 -7.59 -4.24 -6.57
C LEU A 107 -6.38 -4.67 -7.39
N THR A 108 -6.51 -4.64 -8.72
CA THR A 108 -5.40 -4.96 -9.64
C THR A 108 -4.29 -3.94 -9.49
N ALA A 109 -4.63 -2.66 -9.36
CA ALA A 109 -3.65 -1.61 -9.13
C ALA A 109 -2.92 -1.79 -7.79
N ALA A 110 -3.66 -2.05 -6.71
CA ALA A 110 -3.09 -2.31 -5.39
C ALA A 110 -2.17 -3.54 -5.38
N THR A 111 -2.59 -4.64 -6.00
CA THR A 111 -1.82 -5.90 -6.08
C THR A 111 -0.55 -5.73 -6.88
N SER A 112 -0.63 -5.10 -8.05
CA SER A 112 0.55 -4.78 -8.86
C SER A 112 1.52 -3.86 -8.13
N GLY A 113 1.02 -2.89 -7.35
CA GLY A 113 1.86 -2.05 -6.48
C GLY A 113 2.63 -2.86 -5.44
N ALA A 114 1.96 -3.80 -4.77
CA ALA A 114 2.60 -4.71 -3.81
C ALA A 114 3.64 -5.62 -4.47
N THR A 115 3.38 -6.13 -5.67
CA THR A 115 4.33 -6.95 -6.45
C THR A 115 5.58 -6.15 -6.84
N VAL A 116 5.40 -4.91 -7.29
CA VAL A 116 6.52 -4.01 -7.64
C VAL A 116 7.36 -3.70 -6.39
N PHE A 117 6.71 -3.46 -5.25
CA PHE A 117 7.42 -3.30 -3.98
C PHE A 117 8.26 -4.53 -3.61
N ALA A 118 7.68 -5.74 -3.71
CA ALA A 118 8.41 -6.98 -3.46
C ALA A 118 9.59 -7.18 -4.42
N MET A 119 9.49 -6.71 -5.67
CA MET A 119 10.60 -6.74 -6.61
C MET A 119 11.77 -5.86 -6.16
N ALA A 120 11.50 -4.62 -5.70
CA ALA A 120 12.54 -3.74 -5.17
C ALA A 120 13.22 -4.34 -3.93
N ASP A 121 12.41 -4.88 -3.01
CA ASP A 121 12.85 -5.57 -1.81
C ASP A 121 13.84 -6.72 -2.10
N ILE A 122 13.51 -7.57 -3.07
CA ILE A 122 14.39 -8.67 -3.50
C ILE A 122 15.71 -8.15 -4.08
N MET A 123 15.71 -7.01 -4.79
CA MET A 123 16.95 -6.44 -5.34
C MET A 123 17.89 -5.94 -4.24
N TRP A 124 17.37 -5.25 -3.21
CA TRP A 124 18.14 -4.88 -2.02
C TRP A 124 18.65 -6.11 -1.26
N LEU A 125 17.80 -7.13 -1.09
CA LEU A 125 18.19 -8.38 -0.43
C LEU A 125 19.29 -9.12 -1.20
N LEU A 126 19.21 -9.15 -2.54
CA LEU A 126 20.21 -9.80 -3.39
C LEU A 126 21.57 -9.09 -3.32
N ALA A 127 21.57 -7.76 -3.27
CA ALA A 127 22.78 -6.98 -3.04
C ALA A 127 23.42 -7.32 -1.67
N ALA A 128 22.61 -7.39 -0.62
CA ALA A 128 23.06 -7.78 0.73
C ALA A 128 23.42 -9.28 0.86
N PHE A 129 22.90 -10.15 0.00
CA PHE A 129 23.17 -11.59 0.04
C PHE A 129 24.61 -11.91 -0.35
N ARG A 130 25.19 -11.15 -1.29
CA ARG A 130 26.60 -11.29 -1.72
C ARG A 130 27.31 -9.93 -1.72
N PRO A 131 27.63 -9.38 -0.54
CA PRO A 131 28.15 -8.02 -0.44
C PRO A 131 29.61 -7.88 -0.91
N ASN A 132 30.32 -9.00 -1.11
CA ASN A 132 31.68 -9.04 -1.66
C ASN A 132 31.71 -9.15 -3.21
N ARG A 133 30.56 -9.00 -3.89
CA ARG A 133 30.50 -8.95 -5.35
C ARG A 133 31.20 -7.68 -5.86
N ASN A 134 31.59 -7.68 -7.14
CA ASN A 134 32.10 -6.48 -7.82
C ASN A 134 31.22 -5.25 -7.48
N PRO A 135 31.80 -4.13 -6.99
CA PRO A 135 31.07 -2.94 -6.59
C PRO A 135 30.07 -2.42 -7.63
N GLU A 136 30.40 -2.48 -8.93
CA GLU A 136 29.50 -2.02 -10.00
C GLU A 136 28.20 -2.83 -10.08
N LEU A 137 28.27 -4.13 -9.81
CA LEU A 137 27.08 -5.00 -9.78
C LEU A 137 26.23 -4.76 -8.53
N VAL A 138 26.86 -4.40 -7.39
CA VAL A 138 26.13 -4.02 -6.18
C VAL A 138 25.41 -2.69 -6.40
N GLN A 139 26.08 -1.71 -7.04
CA GLN A 139 25.46 -0.45 -7.44
C GLN A 139 24.28 -0.66 -8.39
N LEU A 140 24.44 -1.47 -9.44
CA LEU A 140 23.33 -1.76 -10.36
C LEU A 140 22.11 -2.34 -9.62
N LEU A 141 22.31 -3.30 -8.72
CA LEU A 141 21.22 -3.88 -7.92
C LEU A 141 20.57 -2.85 -6.99
N ASN A 142 21.38 -2.02 -6.33
CA ASN A 142 20.90 -0.94 -5.48
C ASN A 142 20.06 0.06 -6.27
N ASP A 143 20.55 0.51 -7.42
CA ASP A 143 19.89 1.51 -8.25
C ASP A 143 18.59 0.96 -8.84
N MET A 144 18.59 -0.32 -9.25
CA MET A 144 17.36 -1.01 -9.63
C MET A 144 16.35 -1.05 -8.49
N ALA A 145 16.78 -1.38 -7.26
CA ALA A 145 15.90 -1.43 -6.11
C ALA A 145 15.26 -0.06 -5.81
N TRP A 146 16.08 0.99 -5.75
CA TRP A 146 15.61 2.36 -5.53
C TRP A 146 14.69 2.85 -6.65
N MET A 147 15.03 2.56 -7.90
CA MET A 147 14.23 2.95 -9.05
C MET A 147 12.87 2.26 -9.04
N ILE A 148 12.84 0.94 -8.83
CA ILE A 148 11.61 0.14 -8.77
C ILE A 148 10.75 0.55 -7.56
N PHE A 149 11.36 0.94 -6.45
CA PHE A 149 10.64 1.40 -5.26
C PHE A 149 9.97 2.77 -5.46
N VAL A 150 10.69 3.74 -6.06
CA VAL A 150 10.26 5.14 -6.07
C VAL A 150 9.56 5.57 -7.35
N ALA A 151 10.03 5.13 -8.52
CA ALA A 151 9.54 5.64 -9.80
C ALA A 151 8.14 5.14 -10.22
N PRO A 152 7.76 3.87 -9.98
CA PRO A 152 6.42 3.40 -10.30
C PRO A 152 5.39 4.08 -9.40
N VAL A 153 4.71 5.09 -9.93
CA VAL A 153 3.60 5.81 -9.24
C VAL A 153 2.23 5.39 -9.75
N GLY A 154 2.17 4.88 -11.00
CA GLY A 154 0.91 4.65 -11.72
C GLY A 154 -0.06 3.74 -10.96
N MET A 155 0.45 2.75 -10.25
CA MET A 155 -0.38 1.80 -9.49
C MET A 155 -1.12 2.49 -8.35
N ILE A 156 -0.42 3.25 -7.51
CA ILE A 156 -1.03 3.99 -6.39
C ILE A 156 -1.93 5.10 -6.93
N PHE A 157 -1.52 5.77 -8.01
CA PHE A 157 -2.30 6.82 -8.65
C PHE A 157 -3.65 6.30 -9.14
N VAL A 158 -3.65 5.23 -9.94
CA VAL A 158 -4.86 4.59 -10.47
C VAL A 158 -5.73 4.04 -9.34
N GLN A 159 -5.13 3.39 -8.34
CA GLN A 159 -5.85 2.91 -7.17
C GLN A 159 -6.64 4.02 -6.48
N ASN A 160 -6.00 5.17 -6.21
CA ASN A 160 -6.65 6.30 -5.56
C ASN A 160 -7.73 6.94 -6.46
N LEU A 161 -7.48 7.07 -7.77
CA LEU A 161 -8.49 7.58 -8.71
C LEU A 161 -9.72 6.67 -8.77
N CYS A 162 -9.54 5.36 -8.84
CA CYS A 162 -10.66 4.42 -8.88
C CYS A 162 -11.54 4.51 -7.62
N LEU A 163 -10.93 4.66 -6.44
CA LEU A 163 -11.69 4.85 -5.20
C LEU A 163 -12.39 6.22 -5.18
N ALA A 164 -11.71 7.29 -5.60
CA ALA A 164 -12.31 8.61 -5.66
C ALA A 164 -13.55 8.64 -6.58
N PHE A 165 -13.44 8.08 -7.78
CA PHE A 165 -14.57 7.99 -8.71
C PHE A 165 -15.69 7.11 -8.19
N ALA A 166 -15.39 5.98 -7.53
CA ALA A 166 -16.44 5.15 -6.93
C ALA A 166 -17.24 5.93 -5.88
N VAL A 167 -16.56 6.71 -5.02
CA VAL A 167 -17.23 7.55 -4.02
C VAL A 167 -18.01 8.71 -4.66
N PHE A 168 -17.51 9.33 -5.73
CA PHE A 168 -18.27 10.37 -6.44
C PHE A 168 -19.53 9.85 -7.14
N LEU A 169 -19.47 8.62 -7.67
CA LEU A 169 -20.60 7.97 -8.33
C LEU A 169 -21.60 7.37 -7.33
N ASP A 170 -21.30 7.37 -6.03
CA ASP A 170 -22.21 6.90 -5.00
C ASP A 170 -23.37 7.89 -4.79
N SER A 171 -24.51 7.53 -5.39
CA SER A 171 -25.79 8.25 -5.29
C SER A 171 -26.60 7.92 -4.03
N SER A 172 -26.05 7.12 -3.10
CA SER A 172 -26.75 6.75 -1.86
C SER A 172 -27.13 7.98 -1.03
N GLU A 173 -28.34 7.95 -0.46
CA GLU A 173 -28.79 8.96 0.53
C GLU A 173 -27.95 8.88 1.81
N ARG A 174 -27.59 7.65 2.21
CA ARG A 174 -26.63 7.34 3.27
C ARG A 174 -25.34 6.77 2.64
N PRO A 175 -24.31 7.58 2.37
CA PRO A 175 -23.10 7.12 1.69
C PRO A 175 -22.37 6.05 2.49
N ILE A 176 -21.92 4.98 1.82
CA ILE A 176 -21.16 3.89 2.48
C ILE A 176 -19.80 4.40 2.98
N LEU A 177 -19.14 5.21 2.15
CA LEU A 177 -17.94 5.95 2.52
C LEU A 177 -18.27 7.44 2.58
N PRO A 178 -17.72 8.21 3.54
CA PRO A 178 -17.93 9.65 3.59
C PRO A 178 -17.53 10.34 2.28
N ARG A 179 -18.32 11.31 1.81
CA ARG A 179 -18.08 12.01 0.54
C ARG A 179 -16.72 12.69 0.43
N TRP A 180 -16.12 13.11 1.55
CA TRP A 180 -14.78 13.71 1.58
C TRP A 180 -13.66 12.71 1.21
N VAL A 181 -13.91 11.40 1.28
CA VAL A 181 -12.94 10.37 0.89
C VAL A 181 -12.54 10.53 -0.58
N ALA A 182 -13.44 11.03 -1.43
CA ALA A 182 -13.15 11.26 -2.83
C ALA A 182 -12.06 12.33 -3.06
N PRO A 183 -12.24 13.61 -2.64
CA PRO A 183 -11.18 14.62 -2.78
C PRO A 183 -9.92 14.26 -1.98
N PHE A 184 -10.04 13.56 -0.85
CA PHE A 184 -8.88 13.05 -0.12
C PHE A 184 -8.02 12.11 -0.98
N ASN A 185 -8.63 11.13 -1.65
CA ASN A 185 -7.91 10.22 -2.54
C ASN A 185 -7.28 10.94 -3.75
N LEU A 186 -7.95 11.97 -4.29
CA LEU A 186 -7.36 12.81 -5.33
C LEU A 186 -6.11 13.56 -4.84
N VAL A 187 -6.13 14.07 -3.61
CA VAL A 187 -4.97 14.71 -2.98
C VAL A 187 -3.83 13.71 -2.79
N ILE A 188 -4.11 12.48 -2.33
CA ILE A 188 -3.09 11.42 -2.24
C ILE A 188 -2.50 11.10 -3.61
N ALA A 189 -3.33 10.94 -4.65
CA ALA A 189 -2.87 10.69 -6.01
C ALA A 189 -1.95 11.83 -6.51
N ALA A 190 -2.34 13.09 -6.28
CA ALA A 190 -1.54 14.25 -6.63
C ALA A 190 -0.22 14.33 -5.84
N ALA A 191 -0.21 13.93 -4.57
CA ALA A 191 0.98 13.95 -3.73
C ALA A 191 2.02 12.89 -4.14
N VAL A 192 1.59 11.73 -4.64
CA VAL A 192 2.50 10.67 -5.08
C VAL A 192 2.99 10.84 -6.52
N ALA A 193 2.23 11.52 -7.38
CA ALA A 193 2.54 11.66 -8.81
C ALA A 193 3.94 12.24 -9.12
N PRO A 194 4.45 13.25 -8.40
CA PRO A 194 5.77 13.81 -8.65
C PRO A 194 6.92 12.80 -8.52
N ALA A 195 6.75 11.71 -7.77
CA ALA A 195 7.79 10.69 -7.61
C ALA A 195 8.16 9.97 -8.91
N ALA A 196 7.32 10.05 -9.95
CA ALA A 196 7.68 9.58 -11.30
C ALA A 196 8.92 10.30 -11.85
N GLY A 197 9.17 11.54 -11.41
CA GLY A 197 10.35 12.32 -11.77
C GLY A 197 11.67 11.72 -11.26
N ALA A 198 11.64 10.76 -10.32
CA ALA A 198 12.84 10.10 -9.81
C ALA A 198 13.65 9.37 -10.87
N SER A 199 13.02 8.95 -11.98
CA SER A 199 13.71 8.29 -13.09
C SER A 199 14.56 9.21 -13.95
N VAL A 200 14.36 10.53 -13.87
CA VAL A 200 14.97 11.49 -14.81
C VAL A 200 15.95 12.46 -14.15
N VAL A 201 16.03 12.48 -12.82
CA VAL A 201 16.97 13.35 -12.09
C VAL A 201 17.76 12.57 -11.03
N THR A 202 19.02 12.94 -10.87
CA THR A 202 19.94 12.32 -9.88
C THR A 202 20.19 13.23 -8.67
N ARG A 203 19.72 14.48 -8.70
CA ARG A 203 19.89 15.47 -7.63
C ARG A 203 18.62 16.29 -7.42
N GLY A 204 18.48 16.87 -6.23
CA GLY A 204 17.38 17.75 -5.89
C GLY A 204 16.14 17.00 -5.34
N PRO A 205 15.01 17.71 -5.16
CA PRO A 205 13.84 17.19 -4.45
C PRO A 205 13.16 16.01 -5.17
N LEU A 206 13.32 15.93 -6.50
CA LEU A 206 12.74 14.89 -7.34
C LEU A 206 13.63 13.66 -7.52
N ALA A 207 14.91 13.69 -7.08
CA ALA A 207 15.75 12.49 -7.09
C ALA A 207 15.14 11.40 -6.20
N TRP A 208 15.47 10.12 -6.41
CA TRP A 208 14.83 9.03 -5.66
C TRP A 208 15.02 9.15 -4.14
N ASN A 209 16.06 9.85 -3.68
CA ASN A 209 16.36 10.12 -2.27
C ASN A 209 15.83 11.49 -1.78
N GLY A 210 15.18 12.25 -2.66
CA GLY A 210 14.74 13.62 -2.43
C GLY A 210 13.46 13.71 -1.60
N ALA A 211 13.22 14.91 -1.06
CA ALA A 211 12.06 15.20 -0.21
C ALA A 211 10.70 14.94 -0.89
N VAL A 212 10.60 15.14 -2.20
CA VAL A 212 9.33 14.95 -2.93
C VAL A 212 9.15 13.49 -3.34
N SER A 213 10.16 12.88 -3.95
CA SER A 213 10.00 11.52 -4.47
C SER A 213 9.96 10.45 -3.37
N PHE A 214 10.73 10.63 -2.29
CA PHE A 214 10.77 9.68 -1.18
C PHE A 214 9.82 10.08 -0.04
N TRP A 215 10.07 11.22 0.61
CA TRP A 215 9.41 11.56 1.87
C TRP A 215 7.94 11.93 1.70
N LEU A 216 7.60 12.80 0.74
CA LEU A 216 6.20 13.16 0.47
C LEU A 216 5.39 11.92 0.07
N ARG A 217 5.93 11.06 -0.81
CA ARG A 217 5.30 9.80 -1.20
C ARG A 217 5.05 8.90 0.01
N LEU A 218 6.07 8.70 0.85
CA LEU A 218 5.96 7.84 2.03
C LEU A 218 4.92 8.37 3.02
N VAL A 219 4.98 9.67 3.34
CA VAL A 219 4.00 10.33 4.23
C VAL A 219 2.59 10.24 3.65
N ALA A 220 2.41 10.47 2.35
CA ALA A 220 1.11 10.34 1.69
C ALA A 220 0.55 8.91 1.84
N LEU A 221 1.37 7.88 1.66
CA LEU A 221 0.96 6.48 1.84
C LEU A 221 0.63 6.16 3.30
N SER A 222 1.44 6.62 4.26
CA SER A 222 1.18 6.42 5.69
C SER A 222 -0.12 7.11 6.13
N VAL A 223 -0.35 8.34 5.68
CA VAL A 223 -1.59 9.09 5.91
C VAL A 223 -2.76 8.38 5.26
N TYR A 224 -2.63 7.92 4.02
CA TYR A 224 -3.65 7.16 3.31
C TYR A 224 -4.11 5.93 4.11
N VAL A 225 -3.17 5.05 4.48
CA VAL A 225 -3.48 3.82 5.21
C VAL A 225 -4.13 4.14 6.56
N THR A 226 -3.61 5.12 7.29
CA THR A 226 -4.12 5.50 8.61
C THR A 226 -5.55 6.04 8.52
N VAL A 227 -5.78 7.00 7.63
CA VAL A 227 -7.10 7.62 7.43
C VAL A 227 -8.11 6.58 6.95
N MET A 228 -7.74 5.79 5.94
CA MET A 228 -8.62 4.76 5.38
C MET A 228 -8.91 3.64 6.38
N PHE A 229 -7.99 3.29 7.27
CA PHE A 229 -8.26 2.33 8.36
C PHE A 229 -9.44 2.79 9.23
N PHE A 230 -9.44 4.05 9.67
CA PHE A 230 -10.54 4.57 10.50
C PHE A 230 -11.84 4.71 9.72
N VAL A 231 -11.78 5.13 8.45
CA VAL A 231 -12.94 5.21 7.56
C VAL A 231 -13.59 3.84 7.38
N LEU A 232 -12.79 2.81 7.07
CA LEU A 232 -13.29 1.45 6.88
C LEU A 232 -13.81 0.86 8.17
N ARG A 233 -13.13 1.10 9.30
CA ARG A 233 -13.62 0.65 10.60
C ARG A 233 -15.03 1.16 10.85
N LYS A 234 -15.27 2.45 10.61
CA LYS A 234 -16.59 3.06 10.75
C LYS A 234 -17.61 2.46 9.78
N ALA A 235 -17.24 2.29 8.51
CA ALA A 235 -18.13 1.73 7.49
C ALA A 235 -18.54 0.27 7.79
N VAL A 236 -17.61 -0.55 8.32
CA VAL A 236 -17.89 -1.93 8.72
C VAL A 236 -18.73 -1.98 10.01
N GLN A 237 -18.55 -1.05 10.94
CA GLN A 237 -19.42 -0.93 12.13
C GLN A 237 -20.85 -0.50 11.76
N GLN A 238 -21.00 0.41 10.80
CA GLN A 238 -22.30 0.78 10.26
C GLN A 238 -22.97 -0.41 9.58
N GLN A 239 -22.22 -1.19 8.78
CA GLN A 239 -22.72 -2.44 8.19
C GLN A 239 -23.28 -3.43 9.22
N ALA A 240 -22.63 -3.53 10.38
CA ALA A 240 -23.09 -4.40 11.47
C ALA A 240 -24.41 -3.91 12.05
N SER A 241 -24.52 -2.60 12.28
CA SER A 241 -25.71 -1.96 12.86
C SER A 241 -26.91 -2.08 11.93
N ASP A 242 -26.73 -1.79 10.64
CA ASP A 242 -27.78 -1.90 9.63
C ASP A 242 -28.32 -3.33 9.52
N ALA A 243 -27.45 -4.33 9.69
CA ALA A 243 -27.83 -5.74 9.66
C ALA A 243 -28.59 -6.20 10.92
N GLU A 244 -28.29 -5.60 12.08
CA GLU A 244 -29.01 -5.83 13.33
C GLU A 244 -30.40 -5.19 13.31
N GLU A 245 -30.50 -3.94 12.85
CA GLU A 245 -31.78 -3.23 12.65
C GLU A 245 -32.70 -3.99 11.69
N SER A 246 -32.18 -4.41 10.53
CA SER A 246 -32.94 -5.20 9.56
C SER A 246 -33.43 -6.54 10.14
N ARG A 247 -32.64 -7.16 11.03
CA ARG A 247 -33.06 -8.41 11.70
C ARG A 247 -34.14 -8.16 12.75
N ALA A 248 -34.05 -7.05 13.50
CA ALA A 248 -35.03 -6.69 14.51
C ALA A 248 -36.39 -6.30 13.89
N GLU A 249 -36.38 -5.61 12.75
CA GLU A 249 -37.60 -5.22 12.02
C GLU A 249 -38.37 -6.44 11.46
N TYR A 250 -37.66 -7.50 11.09
CA TYR A 250 -38.25 -8.74 10.53
C TYR A 250 -38.32 -9.91 11.54
N ALA A 251 -38.12 -9.65 12.84
CA ALA A 251 -38.28 -10.67 13.88
C ALA A 251 -39.79 -10.95 14.12
N PRO A 252 -40.22 -12.23 14.11
CA PRO A 252 -41.63 -12.61 14.27
C PRO A 252 -42.19 -12.38 15.68
#